data_AF-A0A2M7H1J1-F1
#
_entry.id   AF-A0A2M7H1J1-F1
#
_cell.length_a   1.000
_cell.length_b   1.000
_cell.length_c   1.000
_cell.angle_alpha   90.00
_cell.angle_beta   90.00
_cell.angle_gamma   90.00
#
_symmetry.space_group_name_H-M   'P 1'
#
loop_
_entity.id
_entity.type
_entity.pdbx_description
1 polymer ?
#
loop_
_entity_poly.entity_id
_entity_poly.type
_entity_poly.pdbx_seq_one_letter_code
_entity_poly.pdbx_strand_id
1 'polypeptide(L)'
;MANQFLIQGGIPLSGEVEISGYKNAAGAVLSATLLSETPSIIDNLPQVTDVLDQIEILKQMGAGIEWLGPKKIKINPKNINPEKIPIELFEKMRVSVLLVGPLLARFKNFRVPHPGGDKIGLRPIDTHLEALKDFGIKVTEREGFYYFETPENIEGKRI
;
A
#
# COMPACT_ATOMS: atom_id res chain seq x y z
N MET A 1 -16.96 -5.54 17.23
CA MET A 1 -17.57 -5.72 15.90
C MET A 1 -18.69 -6.74 16.04
N ALA A 2 -19.81 -6.54 15.34
CA ALA A 2 -20.82 -7.59 15.23
C ALA A 2 -20.20 -8.74 14.42
N ASN A 3 -20.05 -9.92 15.04
CA ASN A 3 -19.42 -11.08 14.41
C ASN A 3 -20.38 -11.87 13.51
N GLN A 4 -21.63 -11.42 13.40
CA GLN A 4 -22.69 -12.10 12.66
C GLN A 4 -23.65 -11.04 12.10
N PHE A 5 -24.10 -11.25 10.87
CA PHE A 5 -25.20 -10.51 10.26
C PHE A 5 -26.45 -11.40 10.31
N LEU A 6 -27.50 -10.97 11.02
CA LEU A 6 -28.81 -11.63 10.99
C LEU A 6 -29.65 -10.98 9.89
N ILE A 7 -30.04 -11.76 8.89
CA ILE A 7 -30.79 -11.28 7.74
C ILE A 7 -32.19 -11.91 7.77
N GLN A 8 -33.23 -11.06 7.77
CA GLN A 8 -34.61 -11.50 7.58
C GLN A 8 -34.98 -11.35 6.10
N GLY A 9 -35.21 -12.47 5.41
CA GLY A 9 -35.57 -12.49 4.00
C GLY A 9 -37.02 -12.09 3.72
N GLY A 10 -37.40 -12.13 2.44
CA GLY A 10 -38.77 -11.87 1.98
C GLY A 10 -39.08 -10.43 1.57
N ILE A 11 -38.07 -9.54 1.60
CA ILE A 11 -38.22 -8.12 1.24
C ILE A 11 -37.45 -7.88 -0.07
N PRO A 12 -38.12 -7.59 -1.21
CA PRO A 12 -37.46 -7.15 -2.43
C PRO A 12 -36.71 -5.83 -2.21
N LEU A 13 -35.49 -5.73 -2.73
CA LEU A 13 -34.72 -4.48 -2.69
C LEU A 13 -35.29 -3.49 -3.72
N SER A 14 -35.50 -2.24 -3.31
CA SER A 14 -35.90 -1.13 -4.19
C SER A 14 -35.33 0.18 -3.64
N GLY A 15 -34.70 0.98 -4.51
CA GLY A 15 -34.07 2.25 -4.15
C GLY A 15 -32.74 2.48 -4.86
N GLU A 16 -31.99 3.47 -4.37
CA GLU A 16 -30.67 3.86 -4.89
C GLU A 16 -29.62 3.72 -3.79
N VAL A 17 -28.36 3.48 -4.20
CA VAL A 17 -27.22 3.38 -3.29
C VAL A 17 -26.03 4.15 -3.86
N GLU A 18 -25.38 4.94 -3.00
CA GLU A 18 -24.11 5.58 -3.35
C GLU A 18 -22.98 4.56 -3.28
N ILE A 19 -22.29 4.35 -4.40
CA ILE A 19 -21.14 3.46 -4.45
C ILE A 19 -19.91 4.19 -3.91
N SER A 20 -19.29 3.61 -2.88
CA SER A 20 -18.03 4.12 -2.34
C SER A 20 -16.89 3.91 -3.33
N GLY A 21 -15.81 4.68 -3.19
CA GLY A 21 -14.66 4.58 -4.08
C GLY A 21 -14.03 3.18 -4.15
N TYR A 22 -13.25 2.98 -5.22
CA TYR A 22 -12.72 1.67 -5.56
C TYR A 22 -11.55 1.25 -4.67
N LYS A 23 -11.79 0.28 -3.78
CA LYS A 23 -10.78 -0.25 -2.83
C LYS A 23 -9.45 -0.63 -3.50
N ASN A 24 -9.48 -1.34 -4.63
CA ASN A 24 -8.24 -1.87 -5.22
C ASN A 24 -7.39 -0.79 -5.90
N ALA A 25 -8.00 0.35 -6.28
CA ALA A 25 -7.23 1.51 -6.72
C ALA A 25 -6.67 2.31 -5.53
N ALA A 26 -7.40 2.35 -4.40
CA ALA A 26 -7.02 3.15 -3.24
C ALA A 26 -5.61 2.83 -2.74
N GLY A 27 -5.23 1.55 -2.61
CA GLY A 27 -3.89 1.18 -2.15
C GLY A 27 -2.76 1.66 -3.08
N ALA A 28 -2.96 1.59 -4.40
CA ALA A 28 -2.00 2.12 -5.37
C ALA A 28 -1.90 3.65 -5.30
N VAL A 29 -3.04 4.34 -5.24
CA VAL A 29 -3.11 5.81 -5.11
C VAL A 29 -2.44 6.29 -3.82
N LEU A 30 -2.72 5.64 -2.69
CA LEU A 30 -2.10 5.95 -1.41
C LEU A 30 -0.59 5.76 -1.46
N SER A 31 -0.10 4.65 -2.04
CA SER A 31 1.33 4.40 -2.20
C SER A 31 1.99 5.43 -3.11
N ALA A 32 1.32 5.83 -4.19
CA ALA A 32 1.82 6.84 -5.13
C ALA A 32 1.98 8.23 -4.48
N THR A 33 1.28 8.53 -3.39
CA THR A 33 1.49 9.81 -2.67
C THR A 33 2.91 9.98 -2.16
N LEU A 34 3.64 8.88 -1.95
CA LEU A 34 5.06 8.93 -1.62
C LEU A 34 5.88 9.59 -2.74
N LEU A 35 5.49 9.50 -4.01
CA LEU A 35 6.22 10.15 -5.11
C LEU A 35 6.13 11.69 -5.10
N SER A 36 5.21 12.26 -4.31
CA SER A 36 4.99 13.70 -4.26
C SER A 36 5.95 14.41 -3.30
N GLU A 37 6.47 15.56 -3.72
CA GLU A 37 7.21 16.50 -2.86
C GLU A 37 6.29 17.36 -1.98
N THR A 38 5.03 17.51 -2.39
CA THR A 38 4.02 18.33 -1.70
C THR A 38 2.86 17.47 -1.16
N PRO A 39 2.05 17.98 -0.21
CA PRO A 39 0.89 17.25 0.26
C PRO A 39 -0.11 16.89 -0.85
N SER A 40 -0.58 15.64 -0.87
CA SER A 40 -1.62 15.16 -1.79
C SER A 40 -2.97 15.09 -1.07
N ILE A 41 -4.06 15.46 -1.75
CA ILE A 41 -5.43 15.29 -1.24
C ILE A 41 -6.07 14.14 -1.99
N ILE A 42 -6.47 13.10 -1.26
CA ILE A 42 -7.17 11.93 -1.80
C ILE A 42 -8.61 11.96 -1.30
N ASP A 43 -9.56 11.94 -2.23
CA ASP A 43 -10.99 11.98 -1.96
C ASP A 43 -11.67 10.65 -2.35
N ASN A 44 -12.91 10.46 -1.91
CA ASN A 44 -13.72 9.27 -2.15
C ASN A 44 -13.02 7.95 -1.73
N LEU A 45 -12.31 7.95 -0.60
CA LEU A 45 -11.74 6.73 -0.04
C LEU A 45 -12.82 5.85 0.61
N PRO A 46 -12.88 4.55 0.28
CA PRO A 46 -13.75 3.63 1.00
C PRO A 46 -13.19 3.32 2.39
N GLN A 47 -14.06 3.31 3.41
CA GLN A 47 -13.69 2.98 4.79
C GLN A 47 -13.66 1.46 5.01
N VAL A 48 -12.69 0.80 4.38
CA VAL A 48 -12.48 -0.65 4.49
C VAL A 48 -11.11 -0.92 5.10
N THR A 49 -10.97 -2.04 5.81
CA THR A 49 -9.80 -2.37 6.62
C THR A 49 -8.48 -2.21 5.85
N ASP A 50 -8.36 -2.73 4.63
CA ASP A 50 -7.14 -2.61 3.84
C ASP A 50 -6.74 -1.13 3.57
N VAL A 51 -7.71 -0.26 3.27
CA VAL A 51 -7.42 1.16 3.01
C VAL A 51 -6.99 1.85 4.30
N LEU A 52 -7.64 1.53 5.42
CA LEU A 52 -7.30 2.09 6.72
C LEU A 52 -5.93 1.59 7.21
N ASP A 53 -5.62 0.31 7.02
CA ASP A 53 -4.33 -0.29 7.34
C ASP A 53 -3.21 0.35 6.50
N GLN A 54 -3.44 0.63 5.21
CA GLN A 54 -2.46 1.32 4.35
C GLN A 54 -2.20 2.76 4.82
N ILE A 55 -3.25 3.49 5.22
CA ILE A 55 -3.11 4.84 5.79
C ILE A 55 -2.31 4.78 7.11
N GLU A 56 -2.55 3.76 7.93
CA GLU A 56 -1.82 3.57 9.19
C GLU A 56 -0.36 3.21 8.96
N ILE A 57 -0.02 2.37 7.96
CA ILE A 57 1.36 2.12 7.53
C ILE A 57 2.05 3.45 7.18
N LEU A 58 1.44 4.26 6.29
CA LEU A 58 2.01 5.54 5.89
C LEU A 58 2.22 6.49 7.08
N LYS A 59 1.26 6.52 8.01
CA LYS A 59 1.34 7.32 9.23
C LYS A 59 2.50 6.88 10.14
N GLN A 60 2.65 5.57 10.39
CA GLN A 60 3.74 5.03 11.22
C GLN A 60 5.11 5.21 10.58
N MET A 61 5.17 5.15 9.25
CA MET A 61 6.36 5.51 8.48
C MET A 61 6.72 6.99 8.61
N GLY A 62 5.80 7.85 9.06
CA GLY A 62 6.05 9.28 9.34
C GLY A 62 5.33 10.25 8.41
N ALA A 63 4.40 9.79 7.56
CA ALA A 63 3.55 10.71 6.80
C ALA A 63 2.66 11.53 7.74
N GLY A 64 2.53 12.83 7.46
CA GLY A 64 1.49 13.64 8.06
C GLY A 64 0.14 13.30 7.43
N ILE A 65 -0.78 12.77 8.23
CA ILE A 65 -2.14 12.42 7.79
C ILE A 65 -3.14 13.34 8.46
N GLU A 66 -3.97 14.02 7.66
CA GLU A 66 -5.07 14.87 8.11
C GLU A 66 -6.36 14.42 7.43
N TRP A 67 -7.38 14.07 8.21
CA TRP A 67 -8.71 13.77 7.67
C TRP A 67 -9.47 15.07 7.43
N LEU A 68 -9.85 15.33 6.18
CA LEU A 68 -10.63 16.50 5.76
C LEU A 68 -12.14 16.21 5.67
N GLY A 69 -12.53 14.97 5.95
CA GLY A 69 -13.89 14.48 5.95
C GLY A 69 -13.92 12.95 6.03
N PRO A 70 -15.10 12.31 6.04
CA PRO A 70 -15.19 10.85 6.25
C PRO A 70 -14.49 10.00 5.19
N LYS A 71 -14.44 10.48 3.93
CA LYS A 71 -13.84 9.76 2.79
C LYS A 71 -12.66 10.53 2.18
N LYS A 72 -12.12 11.54 2.87
CA LYS A 72 -11.14 12.47 2.31
C LYS A 72 -9.97 12.72 3.25
N ILE A 73 -8.76 12.55 2.75
CA ILE A 73 -7.53 12.78 3.52
C ILE A 73 -6.53 13.64 2.76
N LYS A 74 -5.69 14.34 3.52
CA LYS A 74 -4.49 14.99 3.05
C LYS A 74 -3.28 14.23 3.60
N ILE A 75 -2.34 13.89 2.73
CA ILE A 75 -1.14 13.11 3.04
C ILE A 75 0.09 13.94 2.70
N ASN A 76 0.96 14.15 3.68
CA ASN A 76 2.26 14.78 3.51
C ASN A 76 3.38 13.74 3.73
N PRO A 77 4.09 13.30 2.67
CA PRO A 77 5.09 12.23 2.79
C PRO A 77 6.48 12.74 3.17
N LYS A 78 6.65 14.01 3.56
CA LYS A 78 7.97 14.65 3.77
C LYS A 78 8.87 13.89 4.74
N ASN A 79 8.33 13.36 5.83
CA ASN A 79 9.10 12.72 6.91
C ASN A 79 9.04 11.18 6.88
N ILE A 80 8.73 10.59 5.73
CA ILE A 80 8.68 9.13 5.57
C ILE A 80 10.06 8.52 5.86
N ASN A 81 10.07 7.44 6.62
CA ASN A 81 11.21 6.59 6.89
C ASN A 81 10.84 5.12 6.65
N PRO A 82 11.45 4.44 5.66
CA PRO A 82 11.13 3.04 5.37
C PRO A 82 11.56 2.06 6.47
N GLU A 83 12.50 2.41 7.36
CA GLU A 83 12.86 1.56 8.50
C GLU A 83 11.74 1.45 9.55
N LYS A 84 10.70 2.30 9.44
CA LYS A 84 9.54 2.30 10.33
C LYS A 84 8.32 1.55 9.75
N ILE A 85 8.50 0.78 8.66
CA ILE A 85 7.42 -0.05 8.12
C ILE A 85 6.96 -1.05 9.21
N PRO A 86 5.68 -1.01 9.63
CA PRO A 86 5.17 -1.95 10.62
C PRO A 86 4.96 -3.33 10.01
N ILE A 87 5.74 -4.30 10.51
CA ILE A 87 5.79 -5.67 10.00
C ILE A 87 4.39 -6.31 9.95
N GLU A 88 3.66 -6.27 11.07
CA GLU A 88 2.35 -6.90 11.20
C GLU A 88 1.32 -6.39 10.19
N LEU A 89 1.30 -5.07 9.93
CA LEU A 89 0.38 -4.47 8.96
C LEU A 89 0.82 -4.75 7.53
N PHE A 90 2.13 -4.72 7.26
CA PHE A 90 2.68 -4.98 5.93
C PHE A 90 2.40 -6.43 5.50
N GLU A 91 2.60 -7.39 6.41
CA GLU A 91 2.38 -8.81 6.16
C GLU A 91 0.89 -9.15 5.98
N LYS A 92 0.02 -8.49 6.75
CA LYS A 92 -1.43 -8.74 6.74
C LYS A 92 -2.10 -8.38 5.40
N MET A 93 -1.52 -7.47 4.63
CA MET A 93 -2.18 -6.87 3.49
C MET A 93 -1.31 -6.88 2.24
N ARG A 94 -1.72 -7.64 1.23
CA ARG A 94 -0.99 -7.78 -0.04
C ARG A 94 -0.66 -6.47 -0.76
N VAL A 95 -1.53 -5.46 -0.67
CA VAL A 95 -1.32 -4.19 -1.38
C VAL A 95 -0.14 -3.37 -0.82
N SER A 96 0.38 -3.73 0.35
CA SER A 96 1.58 -3.13 0.96
C SER A 96 2.81 -3.21 0.05
N VAL A 97 2.91 -4.25 -0.80
CA VAL A 97 3.97 -4.44 -1.80
C VAL A 97 4.07 -3.25 -2.77
N LEU A 98 2.96 -2.55 -3.01
CA LEU A 98 2.95 -1.36 -3.89
C LEU A 98 3.72 -0.16 -3.30
N LEU A 99 4.11 -0.21 -2.02
CA LEU A 99 5.01 0.78 -1.43
C LEU A 99 6.43 0.69 -1.98
N VAL A 100 6.87 -0.49 -2.45
CA VAL A 100 8.25 -0.73 -2.92
C VAL A 100 8.61 0.22 -4.07
N GLY A 101 7.76 0.34 -5.08
CA GLY A 101 8.02 1.20 -6.24
C GLY A 101 8.30 2.66 -5.86
N PRO A 102 7.36 3.34 -5.18
CA PRO A 102 7.58 4.70 -4.71
C PRO A 102 8.74 4.88 -3.73
N LEU A 103 9.05 3.87 -2.90
CA LEU A 103 10.19 3.92 -2.01
C LEU A 103 11.53 3.86 -2.76
N LEU A 104 11.62 3.06 -3.83
CA LEU A 104 12.82 3.01 -4.70
C LEU A 104 13.12 4.37 -5.33
N ALA A 105 12.10 5.16 -5.66
CA ALA A 105 12.28 6.50 -6.20
C ALA A 105 12.85 7.51 -5.18
N ARG A 106 12.71 7.23 -3.87
CA ARG A 106 13.07 8.16 -2.80
C ARG A 106 14.30 7.74 -2.00
N PHE A 107 14.55 6.45 -1.87
CA PHE A 107 15.52 5.90 -0.95
C PHE A 107 16.50 5.00 -1.70
N LYS A 108 17.80 5.22 -1.44
CA LYS A 108 18.84 4.42 -2.07
C LYS A 108 18.88 2.99 -1.54
N ASN A 109 18.63 2.82 -0.25
CA ASN A 109 18.62 1.54 0.44
C ASN A 109 17.45 1.48 1.41
N PHE A 110 16.72 0.38 1.40
CA PHE A 110 15.69 0.08 2.40
C PHE A 110 15.37 -1.41 2.40
N ARG A 111 14.56 -1.83 3.37
CA ARG A 111 14.03 -3.19 3.44
C ARG A 111 12.52 -3.17 3.62
N VAL A 112 11.87 -4.23 3.18
CA VAL A 112 10.46 -4.49 3.48
C VAL A 112 10.30 -5.92 4.00
N PRO A 113 9.36 -6.17 4.92
CA PRO A 113 9.02 -7.52 5.34
C PRO A 113 8.55 -8.34 4.15
N HIS A 114 8.68 -9.67 4.22
CA HIS A 114 8.00 -10.51 3.25
C HIS A 114 6.50 -10.24 3.28
N PRO A 115 5.80 -10.20 2.14
CA PRO A 115 4.36 -10.21 2.17
C PRO A 115 3.90 -11.51 2.85
N GLY A 116 2.91 -11.40 3.73
CA GLY A 116 2.39 -12.56 4.45
C GLY A 116 1.66 -13.54 3.53
N GLY A 117 1.26 -14.67 4.11
CA GLY A 117 0.50 -15.70 3.40
C GLY A 117 -0.92 -15.26 3.05
N ASP A 118 -1.40 -15.69 1.89
CA ASP A 118 -2.80 -15.50 1.46
C ASP A 118 -3.58 -16.81 1.63
N LYS A 119 -4.71 -16.75 2.34
CA LYS A 119 -5.60 -17.91 2.56
C LYS A 119 -6.24 -18.43 1.28
N ILE A 120 -6.29 -17.62 0.23
CA ILE A 120 -6.90 -17.96 -1.06
C ILE A 120 -5.95 -18.80 -1.92
N GLY A 121 -4.63 -18.71 -1.70
CA GLY A 121 -3.64 -19.51 -2.43
C GLY A 121 -2.27 -18.84 -2.51
N LEU A 122 -1.29 -19.55 -3.09
CA LEU A 122 0.04 -19.00 -3.31
C LEU A 122 -0.06 -17.84 -4.29
N ARG A 123 0.51 -16.71 -3.91
CA ARG A 123 0.53 -15.54 -4.77
C ARG A 123 1.87 -14.82 -4.60
N PRO A 124 2.93 -15.31 -5.26
CA PRO A 124 4.26 -14.78 -5.09
C PRO A 124 4.36 -13.35 -5.62
N ILE A 125 5.48 -12.69 -5.29
CA ILE A 125 5.85 -11.39 -5.85
C ILE A 125 7.05 -11.48 -6.80
N ASP A 126 7.43 -12.70 -7.21
CA ASP A 126 8.62 -12.97 -8.03
C ASP A 126 8.67 -12.08 -9.28
N THR A 127 7.55 -11.93 -9.99
CA THR A 127 7.47 -11.06 -11.17
C THR A 127 7.82 -9.61 -10.87
N HIS A 128 7.44 -9.09 -9.70
CA HIS A 128 7.86 -7.75 -9.27
C HIS A 128 9.37 -7.73 -9.01
N LEU A 129 9.90 -8.72 -8.30
CA LEU A 129 11.31 -8.78 -7.94
C LEU A 129 12.22 -8.93 -9.18
N GLU A 130 11.82 -9.77 -10.13
CA GLU A 130 12.52 -9.97 -11.41
C GLU A 130 12.51 -8.69 -12.24
N ALA A 131 11.35 -8.05 -12.40
CA ALA A 131 11.28 -6.77 -13.12
C ALA A 131 12.17 -5.69 -12.49
N LEU A 132 12.19 -5.59 -11.14
CA LEU A 132 13.06 -4.64 -10.44
C LEU A 132 14.55 -4.96 -10.64
N LYS A 133 14.94 -6.24 -10.61
CA LYS A 133 16.31 -6.67 -10.93
C LYS A 133 16.69 -6.30 -12.36
N ASP A 134 15.78 -6.43 -13.31
CA ASP A 134 16.01 -6.00 -14.68
C ASP A 134 16.26 -4.49 -14.78
N PHE A 135 15.61 -3.67 -13.95
CA PHE A 135 15.91 -2.24 -13.79
C PHE A 135 17.25 -1.94 -13.08
N GLY A 136 18.06 -2.96 -12.79
CA GLY A 136 19.36 -2.84 -12.13
C GLY A 136 19.28 -2.73 -10.61
N ILE A 137 18.09 -2.93 -10.02
CA ILE A 137 17.91 -2.88 -8.57
C ILE A 137 18.42 -4.18 -7.98
N LYS A 138 19.37 -4.09 -7.06
CA LYS A 138 19.86 -5.27 -6.35
C LYS A 138 18.85 -5.62 -5.26
N VAL A 139 18.32 -6.84 -5.35
CA VAL A 139 17.37 -7.39 -4.38
C VAL A 139 18.01 -8.59 -3.70
N THR A 140 18.14 -8.55 -2.37
CA THR A 140 18.61 -9.68 -1.57
C THR A 140 17.58 -10.06 -0.53
N GLU A 141 17.42 -11.37 -0.31
CA GLU A 141 16.51 -11.93 0.67
C GLU A 141 17.30 -12.47 1.86
N ARG A 142 16.94 -12.04 3.08
CA ARG A 142 17.50 -12.58 4.33
C ARG A 142 16.56 -12.32 5.50
N GLU A 143 16.45 -13.29 6.41
CA GLU A 143 15.74 -13.15 7.68
C GLU A 143 14.27 -12.69 7.56
N GLY A 144 13.57 -13.06 6.49
CA GLY A 144 12.16 -12.68 6.28
C GLY A 144 11.95 -11.27 5.72
N PHE A 145 13.01 -10.66 5.17
CA PHE A 145 12.96 -9.34 4.52
C PHE A 145 13.53 -9.38 3.11
N TYR A 146 12.96 -8.56 2.23
CA TYR A 146 13.60 -8.13 1.00
C TYR A 146 14.35 -6.83 1.25
N TYR A 147 15.63 -6.81 0.89
CA TYR A 147 16.48 -5.62 0.91
C TYR A 147 16.65 -5.14 -0.51
N PHE A 148 16.45 -3.84 -0.71
CA PHE A 148 16.58 -3.17 -2.00
C PHE A 148 17.73 -2.18 -1.94
N GLU A 149 18.66 -2.30 -2.88
CA GLU A 149 19.73 -1.32 -3.13
C GLU A 149 19.55 -0.80 -4.56
N THR A 150 19.27 0.50 -4.70
CA THR A 150 19.12 1.13 -6.02
C THR A 150 20.46 1.65 -6.53
N PRO A 151 20.74 1.48 -7.84
CA PRO A 151 21.93 2.06 -8.46
C PRO A 151 21.86 3.60 -8.43
N GLU A 152 22.97 4.26 -8.76
CA GLU A 152 23.00 5.73 -8.87
C GLU A 152 21.93 6.24 -9.84
N ASN A 153 21.82 5.57 -10.99
CA ASN A 153 20.81 5.82 -12.02
C ASN A 153 20.00 4.55 -12.29
N ILE A 154 18.67 4.65 -12.18
CA ILE A 154 17.76 3.60 -12.65
C ILE A 154 17.49 3.87 -14.13
N GLU A 155 17.88 2.93 -14.99
CA GLU A 155 17.67 3.04 -16.43
C GLU A 155 16.31 2.43 -16.82
N GLY A 156 15.53 3.16 -17.61
CA GLY A 156 14.30 2.63 -18.16
C GLY A 156 14.56 1.44 -19.10
N LYS A 157 13.77 0.38 -18.97
CA LYS A 157 13.79 -0.78 -19.86
C LYS A 157 12.44 -0.98 -20.53
N ARG A 158 12.46 -1.54 -21.74
CA ARG A 158 11.26 -2.10 -22.36
C ARG A 158 10.91 -3.38 -21.62
N ILE A 159 9.70 -3.41 -21.05
CA ILE A 159 9.08 -4.58 -20.43
C ILE A 159 8.02 -5.10 -21.40
#